data_AF-A0A8S3RU71-F1
#
_entry.id   AF-A0A8S3RU71-F1
#
_cell.length_a   1.000
_cell.length_b   1.000
_cell.length_c   1.000
_cell.angle_alpha   90.00
_cell.angle_beta   90.00
_cell.angle_gamma   90.00
#
_symmetry.space_group_name_H-M   'P 1'
#
loop_
_entity.id
_entity.type
_entity.pdbx_description
1 polymer ?
#
loop_
_entity_poly.entity_id
_entity_poly.type
_entity_poly.pdbx_seq_one_letter_code
_entity_poly.pdbx_strand_id
1 'polypeptide(L)'
;MSTLCRLCAHVKQFSRPICASKDVCRTLLSDAYRCHDAWMNRLQSPILSKVAFNEFILDVYNKFEKGKGNILDLDILTNKIENVHDKEVEFMDRILQKETPDGSQVSRSIIHGIVRGYIDNNLTDSLLPMIKTKITYGLHLDVLSANILMDHFIKKEMYHEASQIAYDMMLQEDFSNQVTNILSLYSTTKLLYHPIEQESSKQEAGEGIGELDNCHQSQHSTVQSEMKKEMSLLQKRILMDTQQQEMANVRKSLQTMLF
;
A
#
# COMPACT_ATOMS: atom_id res chain seq x y z
N MET A 1 -25.57 9.14 67.61
CA MET A 1 -24.62 8.44 66.73
C MET A 1 -25.33 8.03 65.45
N SER A 2 -24.86 8.59 64.34
CA SER A 2 -24.84 8.03 62.98
C SER A 2 -26.07 7.28 62.46
N THR A 3 -26.86 8.04 61.70
CA THR A 3 -27.42 7.64 60.40
C THR A 3 -26.41 6.90 59.53
N LEU A 4 -26.75 5.71 59.00
CA LEU A 4 -26.18 5.16 57.77
C LEU A 4 -27.21 4.23 57.12
N CYS A 5 -28.14 4.88 56.42
CA CYS A 5 -29.10 4.28 55.52
C CYS A 5 -28.51 4.28 54.11
N ARG A 6 -28.68 3.16 53.38
CA ARG A 6 -28.67 3.04 51.91
C ARG A 6 -27.35 3.35 51.18
N LEU A 7 -26.61 2.32 50.77
CA LEU A 7 -25.84 2.31 49.50
C LEU A 7 -25.20 0.92 49.20
N CYS A 8 -25.99 -0.15 49.14
CA CYS A 8 -25.51 -1.43 48.57
C CYS A 8 -26.47 -2.06 47.54
N ALA A 9 -27.41 -1.29 46.98
CA ALA A 9 -28.35 -1.79 45.99
C ALA A 9 -28.34 -0.89 44.75
N HIS A 10 -27.24 -0.91 43.96
CA HIS A 10 -27.23 -0.64 42.50
C HIS A 10 -25.80 -0.73 41.93
N VAL A 11 -25.18 -1.91 41.95
CA VAL A 11 -24.04 -2.23 41.06
C VAL A 11 -24.31 -3.55 40.36
N LYS A 12 -25.47 -3.64 39.71
CA LYS A 12 -25.82 -4.70 38.75
C LYS A 12 -26.47 -4.04 37.55
N GLN A 13 -25.67 -3.38 36.73
CA GLN A 13 -25.94 -3.10 35.31
C GLN A 13 -24.80 -2.23 34.79
N PHE A 14 -23.71 -2.87 34.37
CA PHE A 14 -22.87 -2.47 33.23
C PHE A 14 -21.75 -3.51 33.02
N SER A 15 -22.08 -4.79 33.12
CA SER A 15 -21.33 -5.80 32.37
C SER A 15 -21.82 -5.70 30.93
N ARG A 16 -21.25 -4.78 30.14
CA ARG A 16 -21.33 -4.94 28.69
C ARG A 16 -20.70 -6.30 28.41
N PRO A 17 -21.35 -7.21 27.66
CA PRO A 17 -20.63 -8.34 27.16
C PRO A 17 -19.50 -7.75 26.31
N ILE A 18 -18.26 -8.00 26.71
CA ILE A 18 -17.14 -7.91 25.77
C ILE A 18 -17.55 -8.89 24.68
N CYS A 19 -18.08 -8.35 23.60
CA CYS A 19 -18.39 -9.12 22.42
C CYS A 19 -17.07 -9.78 22.07
N ALA A 20 -17.01 -11.11 22.18
CA ALA A 20 -15.98 -11.90 21.52
C ALA A 20 -16.20 -11.68 20.02
N SER A 21 -15.78 -10.51 19.52
CA SER A 21 -15.68 -10.28 18.09
C SER A 21 -14.62 -11.26 17.64
N LYS A 22 -15.05 -12.30 16.92
CA LYS A 22 -14.19 -13.14 16.07
C LYS A 22 -13.03 -12.29 15.59
N ASP A 23 -11.79 -12.70 15.87
CA ASP A 23 -10.57 -11.95 15.58
C ASP A 23 -10.69 -11.12 14.31
N VAL A 24 -11.11 -9.86 14.46
CA VAL A 24 -11.07 -8.90 13.36
C VAL A 24 -9.61 -8.47 13.36
N CYS A 25 -8.77 -9.23 12.66
CA CYS A 25 -7.44 -8.79 12.30
C CYS A 25 -7.59 -7.45 11.58
N ARG A 26 -7.40 -6.36 12.31
CA ARG A 26 -7.40 -5.02 11.73
C ARG A 26 -6.16 -4.94 10.84
N THR A 27 -6.37 -4.88 9.54
CA THR A 27 -5.34 -4.47 8.59
C THR A 27 -4.95 -3.02 8.89
N LEU A 28 -3.72 -2.64 8.54
CA LEU A 28 -3.16 -1.33 8.91
C LEU A 28 -3.97 -0.17 8.31
N LEU A 29 -4.48 -0.34 7.09
CA LEU A 29 -5.45 0.57 6.49
C LEU A 29 -6.88 0.04 6.66
N SER A 30 -7.79 0.98 6.94
CA SER A 30 -9.23 0.74 6.88
C SER A 30 -9.70 0.63 5.43
N ASP A 31 -10.74 -0.16 5.17
CA ASP A 31 -11.30 -0.28 3.81
C ASP A 31 -11.80 1.06 3.24
N ALA A 32 -12.21 2.00 4.09
CA ALA A 32 -12.62 3.34 3.70
C ALA A 32 -11.48 4.14 3.01
N TYR A 33 -10.21 3.83 3.29
CA TYR A 33 -9.05 4.51 2.70
C TYR A 33 -9.00 4.33 1.17
N ARG A 34 -9.51 3.19 0.67
CA ARG A 34 -9.57 2.92 -0.78
C ARG A 34 -10.54 3.83 -1.51
N CYS A 35 -11.42 4.58 -0.82
CA CYS A 35 -12.43 5.46 -1.41
C CYS A 35 -13.18 4.80 -2.59
N HIS A 36 -13.62 3.56 -2.38
CA HIS A 36 -14.17 2.74 -3.47
C HIS A 36 -15.39 3.38 -4.11
N ASP A 37 -16.31 3.92 -3.31
CA ASP A 37 -17.53 4.57 -3.81
C ASP A 37 -17.21 5.79 -4.69
N ALA A 38 -16.27 6.63 -4.24
CA ALA A 38 -15.83 7.79 -5.02
C ALA A 38 -15.16 7.39 -6.33
N TRP A 39 -14.40 6.30 -6.33
CA TRP A 39 -13.78 5.75 -7.52
C TRP A 39 -14.82 5.18 -8.50
N MET A 40 -15.78 4.40 -8.03
CA MET A 40 -16.84 3.86 -8.88
C MET A 40 -17.73 4.96 -9.47
N ASN A 41 -18.02 6.02 -8.71
CA ASN A 41 -18.74 7.19 -9.21
C ASN A 41 -17.96 7.90 -10.34
N ARG A 42 -16.62 7.95 -10.28
CA ARG A 42 -15.78 8.48 -11.36
C ARG A 42 -15.89 7.63 -12.63
N LEU A 43 -15.90 6.30 -12.49
CA LEU A 43 -16.00 5.37 -13.62
C LEU A 43 -17.36 5.42 -14.33
N GLN A 44 -18.42 5.86 -13.64
CA GLN A 44 -19.76 6.07 -14.21
C GLN A 44 -19.87 7.30 -15.13
N SER A 45 -18.77 8.03 -15.39
CA SER A 45 -18.82 9.20 -16.25
C SER A 45 -19.32 8.86 -17.68
N PRO A 46 -20.10 9.76 -18.33
CA PRO A 46 -20.63 9.51 -19.67
C PRO A 46 -19.54 9.26 -20.72
N ILE A 47 -18.35 9.83 -20.51
CA ILE A 47 -17.20 9.69 -21.42
C ILE A 47 -16.70 8.24 -21.40
N LEU A 48 -16.51 7.67 -20.20
CA LEU A 48 -16.02 6.29 -20.04
C LEU A 48 -17.08 5.24 -20.44
N SER A 49 -18.36 5.55 -20.25
CA SER A 49 -19.46 4.63 -20.60
C SER A 49 -19.58 4.31 -22.10
N LYS A 50 -19.08 5.20 -22.97
CA LYS A 50 -19.16 5.05 -24.43
C LYS A 50 -18.03 4.21 -25.02
N VAL A 51 -17.00 3.91 -24.23
CA VAL A 51 -15.76 3.31 -24.69
C VAL A 51 -15.76 1.83 -24.33
N ALA A 52 -15.72 0.97 -25.36
CA ALA A 52 -15.48 -0.46 -25.19
C ALA A 52 -13.98 -0.71 -25.04
N PHE A 53 -13.54 -1.25 -23.90
CA PHE A 53 -12.11 -1.40 -23.56
C PHE A 53 -11.32 -2.16 -24.64
N ASN A 54 -11.82 -3.33 -25.06
CA ASN A 54 -11.13 -4.22 -26.01
C ASN A 54 -10.94 -3.61 -27.41
N GLU A 55 -11.90 -2.82 -27.89
CA GLU A 55 -11.77 -2.12 -29.17
C GLU A 55 -10.86 -0.90 -29.02
N PHE A 56 -11.02 -0.17 -27.93
CA PHE A 56 -10.28 1.06 -27.68
C PHE A 56 -8.79 0.82 -27.48
N ILE A 57 -8.39 -0.24 -26.79
CA ILE A 57 -6.97 -0.55 -26.58
C ILE A 57 -6.23 -0.79 -27.91
N LEU A 58 -6.88 -1.43 -28.88
CA LEU A 58 -6.31 -1.66 -30.22
C LEU A 58 -6.16 -0.35 -30.98
N ASP A 59 -7.15 0.54 -30.89
CA ASP A 59 -7.08 1.87 -31.52
C ASP A 59 -5.96 2.72 -30.92
N VAL A 60 -5.83 2.72 -29.59
CA VAL A 60 -4.75 3.42 -28.89
C VAL A 60 -3.39 2.83 -29.26
N TYR A 61 -3.25 1.50 -29.22
CA TYR A 61 -2.03 0.81 -29.63
C TYR A 61 -1.59 1.21 -31.04
N ASN A 62 -2.50 1.16 -32.01
CA ASN A 62 -2.22 1.54 -33.40
C ASN A 62 -1.83 3.01 -33.56
N LYS A 63 -2.37 3.92 -32.74
CA LYS A 63 -1.98 5.34 -32.75
C LYS A 63 -0.55 5.53 -32.24
N PHE A 64 -0.16 4.80 -31.20
CA PHE A 64 1.15 4.91 -30.56
C PHE A 64 2.24 4.30 -31.43
N GLU A 65 1.97 3.16 -32.08
CA GLU A 65 2.87 2.57 -33.09
C GLU A 65 3.13 3.55 -34.26
N LYS A 66 2.15 4.38 -34.61
CA LYS A 66 2.29 5.41 -35.65
C LYS A 66 2.90 6.72 -35.15
N GLY A 67 3.30 6.81 -33.88
CA GLY A 67 3.83 8.03 -33.27
C GLY A 67 2.79 9.16 -33.14
N LYS A 68 1.49 8.84 -33.17
CA LYS A 68 0.37 9.77 -32.98
C LYS A 68 -0.37 9.49 -31.67
N GLY A 69 0.35 8.96 -30.68
CA GLY A 69 -0.17 8.70 -29.35
C GLY A 69 -0.60 9.99 -28.66
N ASN A 70 -1.65 9.89 -27.86
CA ASN A 70 -2.15 11.00 -27.06
C ASN A 70 -2.28 10.54 -25.62
N ILE A 71 -1.73 11.33 -24.69
CA ILE A 71 -1.77 11.08 -23.25
C ILE A 71 -3.22 10.99 -22.75
N LEU A 72 -4.15 11.75 -23.35
CA LEU A 72 -5.57 11.69 -23.00
C LEU A 72 -6.20 10.34 -23.37
N ASP A 73 -5.82 9.76 -24.50
CA ASP A 73 -6.32 8.45 -24.91
C ASP A 73 -5.81 7.38 -23.94
N LEU A 74 -4.56 7.49 -23.48
CA LEU A 74 -4.00 6.61 -22.45
C LEU A 74 -4.68 6.80 -21.07
N ASP A 75 -4.98 8.03 -20.66
CA ASP A 75 -5.70 8.29 -19.40
C ASP A 75 -7.13 7.72 -19.43
N ILE A 76 -7.82 7.83 -20.57
CA ILE A 76 -9.14 7.19 -20.76
C ILE A 76 -9.01 5.67 -20.70
N LEU A 77 -8.02 5.11 -21.40
CA LEU A 77 -7.76 3.68 -21.47
C LEU A 77 -7.49 3.08 -20.08
N THR A 78 -6.61 3.71 -19.30
CA THR A 78 -6.22 3.24 -17.96
C THR A 78 -7.35 3.33 -16.94
N ASN A 79 -8.23 4.33 -17.05
CA ASN A 79 -9.42 4.40 -16.21
C ASN A 79 -10.49 3.35 -16.61
N LYS A 80 -10.43 2.78 -17.81
CA LYS A 80 -11.43 1.82 -18.32
C LYS A 80 -10.94 0.37 -18.34
N ILE A 81 -9.85 0.06 -17.65
CA ILE A 81 -9.30 -1.30 -17.52
C ILE A 81 -10.35 -2.24 -16.90
N GLU A 82 -10.95 -3.09 -17.72
CA GLU A 82 -12.02 -4.01 -17.33
C GLU A 82 -11.93 -5.29 -18.18
N ASN A 83 -12.07 -6.47 -17.56
CA ASN A 83 -12.01 -7.78 -18.23
C ASN A 83 -10.76 -7.97 -19.10
N VAL A 84 -9.60 -7.67 -18.52
CA VAL A 84 -8.31 -7.72 -19.21
C VAL A 84 -7.87 -9.17 -19.43
N HIS A 85 -7.44 -9.51 -20.65
CA HIS A 85 -6.73 -10.77 -20.93
C HIS A 85 -5.25 -10.51 -21.23
N ASP A 86 -4.46 -11.58 -21.36
CA ASP A 86 -3.00 -11.50 -21.49
C ASP A 86 -2.56 -10.64 -22.68
N LYS A 87 -3.31 -10.64 -23.79
CA LYS A 87 -3.01 -9.83 -24.98
C LYS A 87 -3.13 -8.34 -24.71
N GLU A 88 -4.15 -7.94 -23.96
CA GLU A 88 -4.36 -6.55 -23.58
C GLU A 88 -3.25 -6.06 -22.64
N VAL A 89 -2.73 -6.94 -21.78
CA VAL A 89 -1.55 -6.63 -20.96
C VAL A 89 -0.32 -6.36 -21.83
N GLU A 90 -0.07 -7.17 -22.87
CA GLU A 90 1.03 -6.90 -23.82
C GLU A 90 0.85 -5.59 -24.59
N PHE A 91 -0.39 -5.21 -24.93
CA PHE A 91 -0.66 -3.92 -25.56
C PHE A 91 -0.39 -2.77 -24.60
N MET A 92 -0.85 -2.87 -23.34
CA MET A 92 -0.55 -1.87 -22.31
C MET A 92 0.95 -1.70 -22.09
N ASP A 93 1.69 -2.80 -22.06
CA ASP A 93 3.15 -2.82 -21.92
C ASP A 93 3.82 -2.00 -23.03
N ARG A 94 3.52 -2.32 -24.29
CA ARG A 94 4.05 -1.60 -25.45
C ARG A 94 3.64 -0.12 -25.49
N ILE A 95 2.38 0.17 -25.17
CA ILE A 95 1.86 1.54 -25.12
C ILE A 95 2.64 2.37 -24.11
N LEU A 96 2.84 1.86 -22.89
CA LEU A 96 3.52 2.59 -21.82
C LEU A 96 5.01 2.82 -22.13
N GLN A 97 5.72 1.82 -22.67
CA GLN A 97 7.12 2.01 -23.10
C GLN A 97 7.26 3.12 -24.16
N LYS A 98 6.26 3.27 -25.04
CA LYS A 98 6.29 4.26 -26.13
C LYS A 98 5.98 5.68 -25.68
N GLU A 99 5.22 5.86 -24.60
CA GLU A 99 4.92 7.20 -24.06
C GLU A 99 6.09 7.82 -23.32
N THR A 100 6.96 6.97 -22.76
CA THR A 100 8.07 7.40 -21.93
C THR A 100 9.42 7.03 -22.54
N PRO A 101 9.70 7.43 -23.81
CA PRO A 101 10.98 7.12 -24.45
C PRO A 101 12.14 7.80 -23.73
N ASP A 102 11.88 8.96 -23.12
CA ASP A 102 12.86 9.77 -22.39
C ASP A 102 12.85 9.48 -20.86
N GLY A 103 12.08 8.48 -20.41
CA GLY A 103 11.90 8.19 -18.99
C GLY A 103 11.11 9.25 -18.21
N SER A 104 10.33 10.08 -18.92
CA SER A 104 9.42 11.04 -18.31
C SER A 104 8.35 10.33 -17.48
N GLN A 105 7.92 10.95 -16.37
CA GLN A 105 6.86 10.37 -15.54
C GLN A 105 5.50 10.52 -16.24
N VAL A 106 4.72 9.45 -16.26
CA VAL A 106 3.32 9.51 -16.73
C VAL A 106 2.42 10.22 -15.72
N SER A 107 1.24 10.69 -16.14
CA SER A 107 0.32 11.41 -15.26
C SER A 107 -0.11 10.58 -14.04
N ARG A 108 -0.32 11.24 -12.91
CA ARG A 108 -0.80 10.61 -11.66
C ARG A 108 -2.13 9.86 -11.83
N SER A 109 -3.01 10.37 -12.70
CA SER A 109 -4.29 9.71 -13.02
C SER A 109 -4.08 8.35 -13.70
N ILE A 110 -3.13 8.30 -14.64
CA ILE A 110 -2.72 7.08 -15.37
C ILE A 110 -2.15 6.06 -14.38
N ILE A 111 -1.23 6.49 -13.50
CA ILE A 111 -0.63 5.62 -12.46
C ILE A 111 -1.72 5.03 -11.56
N HIS A 112 -2.62 5.88 -11.07
CA HIS A 112 -3.70 5.45 -10.19
C HIS A 112 -4.66 4.48 -10.89
N GLY A 113 -5.04 4.77 -12.14
CA GLY A 113 -5.89 3.91 -12.96
C GLY A 113 -5.26 2.54 -13.23
N ILE A 114 -3.97 2.49 -13.58
CA ILE A 114 -3.22 1.25 -13.76
C ILE A 114 -3.21 0.43 -12.47
N VAL A 115 -2.78 1.01 -11.34
CA VAL A 115 -2.68 0.28 -10.08
C VAL A 115 -4.04 -0.29 -9.67
N ARG A 116 -5.11 0.51 -9.77
CA ARG A 116 -6.48 0.07 -9.45
C ARG A 116 -6.98 -1.01 -10.40
N GLY A 117 -6.88 -0.77 -11.70
CA GLY A 117 -7.32 -1.71 -12.73
C GLY A 117 -6.60 -3.06 -12.63
N TYR A 118 -5.29 -3.06 -12.41
CA TYR A 118 -4.52 -4.30 -12.28
C TYR A 118 -4.83 -5.03 -10.97
N ILE A 119 -5.02 -4.32 -9.86
CA ILE A 119 -5.46 -4.92 -8.59
C ILE A 119 -6.85 -5.56 -8.75
N ASP A 120 -7.80 -4.84 -9.34
CA ASP A 120 -9.18 -5.29 -9.46
C ASP A 120 -9.32 -6.49 -10.44
N ASN A 121 -8.42 -6.63 -11.42
CA ASN A 121 -8.33 -7.78 -12.33
C ASN A 121 -7.36 -8.89 -11.85
N ASN A 122 -6.76 -8.77 -10.66
CA ASN A 122 -5.74 -9.71 -10.12
C ASN A 122 -4.48 -9.89 -11.00
N LEU A 123 -4.08 -8.86 -11.74
CA LEU A 123 -2.92 -8.86 -12.63
C LEU A 123 -1.66 -8.30 -11.97
N THR A 124 -1.51 -8.47 -10.66
CA THR A 124 -0.38 -7.92 -9.90
C THR A 124 0.97 -8.47 -10.36
N ASP A 125 1.00 -9.69 -10.87
CA ASP A 125 2.22 -10.35 -11.34
C ASP A 125 2.79 -9.69 -12.60
N SER A 126 1.92 -9.16 -13.47
CA SER A 126 2.33 -8.36 -14.62
C SER A 126 2.69 -6.93 -14.26
N LEU A 127 2.07 -6.37 -13.21
CA LEU A 127 2.32 -5.00 -12.75
C LEU A 127 3.69 -4.84 -12.09
N LEU A 128 4.10 -5.82 -11.27
CA LEU A 128 5.34 -5.76 -10.48
C LEU A 128 6.62 -5.58 -11.33
N PRO A 129 6.83 -6.32 -12.42
CA PRO A 129 7.94 -6.08 -13.33
C PRO A 129 7.96 -4.64 -13.87
N MET A 130 6.80 -4.10 -14.26
CA MET A 130 6.69 -2.74 -14.79
C MET A 130 7.11 -1.70 -13.73
N ILE A 131 6.73 -1.91 -12.47
CA ILE A 131 7.14 -1.06 -11.33
C ILE A 131 8.64 -1.20 -11.06
N LYS A 132 9.21 -2.41 -11.09
CA LYS A 132 10.66 -2.61 -10.92
C LYS A 132 11.47 -1.87 -11.98
N THR A 133 10.99 -1.86 -13.21
CA THR A 133 11.57 -1.11 -14.33
C THR A 133 10.86 0.24 -14.54
N LYS A 134 10.47 0.93 -13.47
CA LYS A 134 9.72 2.21 -13.49
C LYS A 134 10.27 3.30 -14.40
N ILE A 135 11.59 3.34 -14.63
CA ILE A 135 12.22 4.34 -15.51
C ILE A 135 11.78 4.12 -16.97
N THR A 136 11.66 2.87 -17.41
CA THR A 136 11.27 2.52 -18.78
C THR A 136 9.81 2.88 -19.06
N TYR A 137 8.93 2.75 -18.07
CA TYR A 137 7.49 2.99 -18.22
C TYR A 137 7.02 4.34 -17.64
N GLY A 138 7.94 5.11 -17.04
CA GLY A 138 7.62 6.31 -16.26
C GLY A 138 6.66 6.10 -15.08
N LEU A 139 6.52 4.86 -14.59
CA LEU A 139 5.57 4.47 -13.53
C LEU A 139 6.12 4.72 -12.13
N HIS A 140 6.25 5.99 -11.76
CA HIS A 140 6.60 6.37 -10.38
C HIS A 140 5.32 6.48 -9.55
N LEU A 141 5.16 5.58 -8.58
CA LEU A 141 3.97 5.52 -7.75
C LEU A 141 3.81 6.78 -6.89
N ASP A 142 2.59 7.30 -6.83
CA ASP A 142 2.19 8.32 -5.88
C ASP A 142 1.82 7.71 -4.52
N VAL A 143 1.78 8.55 -3.49
CA VAL A 143 1.43 8.21 -2.10
C VAL A 143 0.16 7.35 -1.99
N LEU A 144 -0.91 7.68 -2.72
CA LEU A 144 -2.17 6.95 -2.61
C LEU A 144 -2.06 5.57 -3.26
N SER A 145 -1.53 5.51 -4.48
CA SER A 145 -1.40 4.24 -5.22
C SER A 145 -0.42 3.29 -4.55
N ALA A 146 0.69 3.80 -4.02
CA ALA A 146 1.64 3.00 -3.24
C ALA A 146 0.99 2.43 -1.97
N ASN A 147 0.22 3.23 -1.23
CA ASN A 147 -0.46 2.76 -0.02
C ASN A 147 -1.51 1.68 -0.32
N ILE A 148 -2.28 1.84 -1.41
CA ILE A 148 -3.26 0.84 -1.85
C ILE A 148 -2.56 -0.46 -2.27
N LEU A 149 -1.45 -0.35 -3.00
CA LEU A 149 -0.71 -1.50 -3.51
C LEU A 149 0.00 -2.27 -2.38
N MET A 150 0.66 -1.56 -1.45
CA MET A 150 1.24 -2.17 -0.25
C MET A 150 0.18 -2.86 0.60
N ASP A 151 -0.97 -2.23 0.86
CA ASP A 151 -2.06 -2.86 1.63
C ASP A 151 -2.60 -4.12 0.92
N HIS A 152 -2.70 -4.11 -0.41
CA HIS A 152 -3.08 -5.28 -1.19
C HIS A 152 -2.11 -6.45 -0.97
N PHE A 153 -0.80 -6.21 -1.07
CA PHE A 153 0.21 -7.26 -0.86
C PHE A 153 0.29 -7.74 0.59
N ILE A 154 0.18 -6.83 1.56
CA ILE A 154 0.11 -7.18 2.99
C ILE A 154 -1.08 -8.11 3.26
N LYS A 155 -2.25 -7.79 2.71
CA LYS A 155 -3.47 -8.61 2.85
C LYS A 155 -3.33 -10.00 2.22
N LYS A 156 -2.51 -10.14 1.18
CA LYS A 156 -2.16 -11.41 0.54
C LYS A 156 -0.96 -12.12 1.18
N GLU A 157 -0.42 -11.59 2.28
CA GLU A 157 0.81 -12.09 2.95
C GLU A 157 2.06 -12.09 2.03
N MET A 158 2.02 -11.31 0.95
CA MET A 158 3.12 -11.10 0.00
C MET A 158 4.05 -9.98 0.50
N TYR A 159 4.74 -10.22 1.61
CA TYR A 159 5.52 -9.19 2.32
C TYR A 159 6.75 -8.70 1.55
N HIS A 160 7.29 -9.53 0.67
CA HIS A 160 8.45 -9.18 -0.15
C HIS A 160 8.11 -8.11 -1.17
N GLU A 161 7.02 -8.31 -1.91
CA GLU A 161 6.51 -7.40 -2.92
C GLU A 161 6.07 -6.09 -2.26
N ALA A 162 5.39 -6.17 -1.11
CA ALA A 162 5.05 -4.98 -0.31
C ALA A 162 6.31 -4.17 0.09
N SER A 163 7.38 -4.86 0.49
CA SER A 163 8.64 -4.23 0.88
C SER A 163 9.40 -3.63 -0.30
N GLN A 164 9.28 -4.20 -1.51
CA GLN A 164 9.83 -3.60 -2.73
C GLN A 164 9.17 -2.25 -3.03
N ILE A 165 7.83 -2.18 -2.90
CA ILE A 165 7.11 -0.92 -3.06
C ILE A 165 7.51 0.09 -1.97
N ALA A 166 7.67 -0.37 -0.72
CA ALA A 166 8.15 0.47 0.38
C ALA A 166 9.55 1.04 0.11
N TYR A 167 10.45 0.22 -0.43
CA TYR A 167 11.78 0.63 -0.87
C TYR A 167 11.71 1.66 -1.99
N ASP A 168 10.84 1.48 -2.98
CA ASP A 168 10.62 2.45 -4.04
C ASP A 168 10.10 3.80 -3.54
N MET A 169 9.21 3.81 -2.54
CA MET A 169 8.75 5.03 -1.90
C MET A 169 9.86 5.72 -1.11
N MET A 170 10.73 4.95 -0.44
CA MET A 170 11.89 5.49 0.27
C MET A 170 12.90 6.13 -0.68
N LEU A 171 13.12 5.56 -1.87
CA LEU A 171 13.99 6.12 -2.90
C LEU A 171 13.51 7.47 -3.45
N GLN A 172 12.22 7.80 -3.32
CA GLN A 172 11.69 9.11 -3.71
C GLN A 172 12.01 10.21 -2.70
N GLU A 173 12.55 9.87 -1.52
CA GLU A 173 12.94 10.79 -0.44
C GLU A 173 11.81 11.72 0.06
N ASP A 174 10.54 11.41 -0.23
CA ASP A 174 9.38 12.13 0.29
C ASP A 174 8.77 11.41 1.50
N PHE A 175 9.09 11.93 2.68
CA PHE A 175 8.58 11.41 3.96
C PHE A 175 7.43 12.25 4.53
N SER A 176 6.81 13.11 3.72
CA SER A 176 5.74 14.01 4.18
C SER A 176 4.50 13.27 4.66
N ASN A 177 4.20 12.11 4.05
CA ASN A 177 3.02 11.32 4.39
C ASN A 177 3.32 10.27 5.48
N GLN A 178 2.82 10.52 6.69
CA GLN A 178 2.98 9.61 7.82
C GLN A 178 2.38 8.21 7.59
N VAL A 179 1.26 8.12 6.87
CA VAL A 179 0.59 6.83 6.60
C VAL A 179 1.50 5.95 5.73
N THR A 180 2.07 6.53 4.67
CA THR A 180 3.04 5.82 3.82
C THR A 180 4.26 5.38 4.60
N ASN A 181 4.84 6.25 5.45
CA ASN A 181 6.00 5.90 6.26
C ASN A 181 5.71 4.70 7.19
N ILE A 182 4.54 4.70 7.84
CA ILE A 182 4.12 3.61 8.73
C ILE A 182 3.86 2.33 7.92
N LEU A 183 3.22 2.42 6.75
CA LEU A 183 3.00 1.27 5.87
C LEU A 183 4.32 0.67 5.38
N SER A 184 5.26 1.52 4.97
CA SER A 184 6.58 1.12 4.51
C SER A 184 7.34 0.40 5.62
N LEU A 185 7.38 0.99 6.83
CA LEU A 185 8.03 0.36 7.99
C LEU A 185 7.36 -0.95 8.39
N TYR A 186 6.03 -1.01 8.34
CA TYR A 186 5.30 -2.22 8.64
C TYR A 186 5.59 -3.34 7.63
N SER A 187 5.61 -3.01 6.33
CA SER A 187 5.91 -3.96 5.25
C SER A 187 7.30 -4.57 5.43
N THR A 188 8.32 -3.72 5.61
CA THR A 188 9.70 -4.18 5.81
C THR A 188 9.84 -4.98 7.10
N THR A 189 9.22 -4.53 8.20
CA THR A 189 9.22 -5.27 9.47
C THR A 189 8.59 -6.65 9.32
N LYS A 190 7.45 -6.76 8.61
CA LYS A 190 6.79 -8.05 8.36
C LYS A 190 7.64 -9.01 7.55
N LEU A 191 8.33 -8.51 6.51
CA LEU A 191 9.29 -9.28 5.74
C LEU A 191 10.42 -9.83 6.62
N LEU A 192 10.90 -9.07 7.60
CA LEU A 192 11.94 -9.55 8.52
C LEU A 192 11.50 -10.67 9.45
N TYR A 193 10.23 -10.68 9.84
CA TYR A 193 9.66 -11.75 10.66
C TYR A 193 9.33 -12.99 9.83
N HIS A 194 9.10 -12.83 8.53
CA HIS A 194 8.79 -13.91 7.57
C HIS A 194 9.81 -13.86 6.42
N PRO A 195 11.10 -14.15 6.69
CA PRO A 195 12.10 -14.16 5.64
C PRO A 195 11.70 -15.20 4.59
N ILE A 196 11.81 -14.80 3.33
CA ILE A 196 11.56 -15.66 2.17
C ILE A 196 12.49 -16.87 2.28
N GLU A 197 11.94 -18.08 2.23
CA GLU A 197 12.74 -19.26 1.89
C GLU A 197 13.21 -19.04 0.45
N GLN A 198 14.47 -18.65 0.27
CA GLN A 198 15.03 -18.31 -1.03
C GLN A 198 14.95 -19.53 -1.97
N GLU A 199 13.92 -19.59 -2.82
CA GLU A 199 14.00 -20.42 -4.02
C GLU A 199 14.97 -19.74 -4.99
N SER A 200 16.05 -20.44 -5.25
CA SER A 200 17.20 -20.03 -6.04
C SER A 200 16.82 -19.71 -7.50
N SER A 201 16.89 -18.43 -7.86
CA SER A 201 17.21 -18.02 -9.23
C SER A 201 18.45 -17.12 -9.21
N LYS A 202 19.62 -17.76 -9.14
CA LYS A 202 20.87 -17.14 -9.58
C LYS A 202 20.77 -16.97 -11.09
N GLN A 203 20.75 -15.74 -11.58
CA GLN A 203 21.21 -15.45 -12.94
C GLN A 203 21.94 -14.11 -12.98
N GLU A 204 23.27 -14.28 -13.09
CA GLU A 204 24.23 -13.42 -13.77
C GLU A 204 24.49 -12.00 -13.22
N ALA A 205 25.39 -11.95 -12.23
CA ALA A 205 26.37 -10.85 -12.13
C ALA A 205 27.75 -11.48 -12.01
N GLY A 206 28.65 -11.06 -12.89
CA GLY A 206 29.97 -11.65 -13.12
C GLY A 206 30.86 -11.73 -11.88
N GLU A 207 31.76 -12.71 -11.93
CA GLU A 207 32.75 -13.08 -10.93
C GLU A 207 33.59 -11.87 -10.47
N GLY A 208 33.23 -11.32 -9.31
CA GLY A 208 34.00 -10.29 -8.60
C GLY A 208 33.49 -9.96 -7.19
N ILE A 209 32.56 -10.76 -6.64
CA ILE A 209 31.73 -10.43 -5.47
C ILE A 209 31.82 -11.57 -4.45
N GLY A 210 32.99 -11.77 -3.84
CA GLY A 210 33.15 -12.69 -2.71
C GLY A 210 33.09 -11.99 -1.34
N GLU A 211 33.57 -10.75 -1.29
CA GLU A 211 33.67 -9.97 -0.04
C GLU A 211 32.47 -9.04 0.18
N LEU A 212 31.81 -8.59 -0.89
CA LEU A 212 30.62 -7.75 -0.84
C LEU A 212 29.40 -8.50 -0.30
N ASP A 213 29.21 -9.78 -0.66
CA ASP A 213 28.08 -10.58 -0.19
C ASP A 213 28.13 -10.83 1.33
N ASN A 214 29.31 -11.08 1.90
CA ASN A 214 29.47 -11.23 3.34
C ASN A 214 29.26 -9.91 4.09
N CYS A 215 29.68 -8.78 3.50
CA CYS A 215 29.42 -7.44 4.03
C CYS A 215 27.92 -7.15 4.03
N HIS A 216 27.22 -7.38 2.90
CA HIS A 216 25.77 -7.23 2.81
C HIS A 216 25.03 -8.11 3.80
N GLN A 217 25.44 -9.37 4.00
CA GLN A 217 24.77 -10.27 4.93
C GLN A 217 24.98 -9.87 6.41
N SER A 218 26.18 -9.39 6.77
CA SER A 218 26.47 -8.89 8.12
C SER A 218 25.78 -7.54 8.40
N GLN A 219 25.72 -6.63 7.42
CA GLN A 219 24.98 -5.38 7.52
C GLN A 219 23.48 -5.64 7.63
N HIS A 220 22.93 -6.56 6.84
CA HIS A 220 21.52 -6.89 6.88
C HIS A 220 21.12 -7.45 8.25
N SER A 221 21.90 -8.37 8.82
CA SER A 221 21.63 -8.92 10.16
C SER A 221 21.76 -7.88 11.28
N THR A 222 22.72 -6.95 11.17
CA THR A 222 22.90 -5.86 12.13
C THR A 222 21.71 -4.90 12.09
N VAL A 223 21.32 -4.42 10.91
CA VAL A 223 20.16 -3.55 10.70
C VAL A 223 18.87 -4.22 11.19
N GLN A 224 18.69 -5.52 10.94
CA GLN A 224 17.55 -6.27 11.46
C GLN A 224 17.51 -6.28 13.00
N SER A 225 18.66 -6.43 13.65
CA SER A 225 18.74 -6.47 15.11
C SER A 225 18.45 -5.12 15.74
N GLU A 226 18.92 -4.02 15.15
CA GLU A 226 18.67 -2.66 15.61
C GLU A 226 17.23 -2.25 15.40
N MET A 227 16.66 -2.56 14.23
CA MET A 227 15.27 -2.24 13.96
C MET A 227 14.32 -3.04 14.88
N LYS A 228 14.63 -4.30 15.20
CA LYS A 228 13.86 -5.05 16.22
C LYS A 228 13.91 -4.38 17.60
N LYS A 229 15.05 -3.79 17.98
CA LYS A 229 15.17 -3.03 19.24
C LYS A 229 14.34 -1.75 19.17
N GLU A 230 14.47 -0.95 18.12
CA GLU A 230 13.71 0.29 17.94
C GLU A 230 12.20 0.05 17.89
N MET A 231 11.75 -0.99 17.18
CA MET A 231 10.33 -1.38 17.16
C MET A 231 9.81 -1.76 18.54
N SER A 232 10.61 -2.47 19.34
CA SER A 232 10.23 -2.79 20.72
C SER A 232 10.15 -1.55 21.61
N LEU A 233 11.01 -0.55 21.38
CA LEU A 233 11.01 0.72 22.09
C LEU A 233 9.80 1.57 21.69
N LEU A 234 9.50 1.62 20.40
CA LEU A 234 8.33 2.34 19.87
C LEU A 234 7.03 1.74 20.40
N GLN A 235 6.91 0.41 20.41
CA GLN A 235 5.73 -0.27 20.95
C GLN A 235 5.53 0.04 22.44
N LYS A 236 6.63 0.07 23.23
CA LYS A 236 6.59 0.47 24.64
C LYS A 236 6.18 1.94 24.81
N ARG A 237 6.70 2.84 23.97
CA ARG A 237 6.35 4.27 24.00
C ARG A 237 4.87 4.49 23.69
N ILE A 238 4.36 3.89 22.62
CA ILE A 238 2.94 3.96 22.25
C ILE A 238 2.05 3.47 23.40
N LEU A 239 2.41 2.36 24.04
CA LEU A 239 1.66 1.83 25.18
C LEU A 239 1.65 2.81 26.37
N MET A 240 2.80 3.41 26.69
CA MET A 240 2.90 4.40 27.77
C MET A 240 2.09 5.67 27.44
N ASP A 241 2.19 6.18 26.22
CA ASP A 241 1.46 7.38 25.78
C ASP A 241 -0.06 7.14 25.80
N THR A 242 -0.49 5.94 25.39
CA THR A 242 -1.91 5.54 25.45
C THR A 242 -2.40 5.51 26.90
N GLN A 243 -1.64 4.91 27.82
CA GLN A 243 -1.99 4.90 29.25
C GLN A 243 -2.03 6.32 29.84
N GLN A 244 -1.08 7.19 29.48
CA GLN A 244 -1.08 8.57 29.92
C GLN A 244 -2.28 9.35 29.39
N GLN A 245 -2.67 9.12 28.13
CA GLN A 245 -3.82 9.75 27.52
C GLN A 245 -5.13 9.29 28.19
N GLU A 246 -5.27 8.01 28.50
CA GLU A 246 -6.42 7.49 29.26
C GLU A 246 -6.49 8.09 30.66
N MET A 247 -5.37 8.13 31.39
CA MET A 247 -5.32 8.75 32.72
C MET A 247 -5.58 10.27 32.67
N ALA A 248 -5.19 10.95 31.60
CA ALA A 248 -5.53 12.35 31.38
C ALA A 248 -7.04 12.54 31.11
N ASN A 249 -7.65 11.65 30.33
CA ASN A 249 -9.09 11.67 30.05
C ASN A 249 -9.93 11.38 31.31
N VAL A 250 -9.49 10.43 32.15
CA VAL A 250 -10.12 10.15 33.45
C VAL A 250 -10.03 11.37 34.36
N ARG A 251 -8.86 12.01 34.47
CA ARG A 251 -8.70 13.25 35.24
C ARG A 251 -9.62 14.36 34.78
N LYS A 252 -9.70 14.60 33.46
CA LYS A 252 -10.63 15.59 32.88
C LYS A 252 -12.08 15.27 33.20
N SER A 253 -12.49 14.00 33.08
CA SER A 253 -13.85 13.56 33.36
C SER A 253 -14.24 13.72 34.84
N LEU A 254 -13.31 13.43 35.76
CA LEU A 254 -13.51 13.64 37.20
C LEU A 254 -13.60 15.14 37.52
N GLN A 255 -12.76 15.96 36.89
CA GLN A 255 -12.78 17.42 37.08
C GLN A 255 -14.11 18.02 36.60
N THR A 256 -14.68 17.55 35.49
CA THR A 256 -16.00 17.96 35.00
C THR A 256 -17.18 17.44 35.84
N MET A 257 -16.96 16.51 36.77
CA MET A 257 -17.99 16.07 37.72
C MET A 257 -17.89 16.79 39.07
N LEU A 258 -16.76 17.45 39.36
CA LEU A 258 -16.52 18.16 40.63
C LEU A 258 -16.78 19.67 40.53
N PHE A 259 -17.08 20.19 39.33
CA PHE A 259 -17.54 21.55 39.03
C PHE A 259 -18.78 21.48 38.14
#